data_AF-A0A9D6G365-F1
#
_entry.id   AF-A0A9D6G365-F1
#
_cell.length_a   1.000
_cell.length_b   1.000
_cell.length_c   1.000
_cell.angle_alpha   90.00
_cell.angle_beta   90.00
_cell.angle_gamma   90.00
#
_symmetry.space_group_name_H-M   'P 1'
#
loop_
_entity.id
_entity.type
_entity.pdbx_description
1 polymer ?
#
loop_
_entity_poly.entity_id
_entity_poly.type
_entity_poly.pdbx_seq_one_letter_code
_entity_poly.pdbx_strand_id
1 'polypeptide(L)'
;MILSEIHAGLRIRAEALSLGWPDVDLRGRPGYPNGSLTMQAAYAKNGTSRTVPLTSVLREALARLKETATSDVVFVGRGGRPLRSIRNAFELAPEKAGLGKDVTPHILRHTFASRLAMAGVDLRTIQELGGWKTLALVERYSHLSPSHKAEAIERIARESQHVSQQRSLQRETSGRK
;
A
#
# COMPACT_ATOMS: atom_id res chain seq x y z
N MET A 1 0.58 13.34 1.77
CA MET A 1 1.85 12.70 1.43
C MET A 1 2.26 11.64 2.45
N ILE A 2 2.42 11.95 3.74
CA ILE A 2 2.76 10.96 4.79
C ILE A 2 1.90 9.68 4.72
N LEU A 3 0.58 9.83 4.53
CA LEU A 3 -0.33 8.69 4.40
C LEU A 3 0.03 7.74 3.25
N SER A 4 0.58 8.23 2.13
CA SER A 4 0.95 7.34 1.01
C SER A 4 2.15 6.45 1.33
N GLU A 5 3.02 6.84 2.26
CA GLU A 5 4.10 5.97 2.72
C GLU A 5 3.60 4.89 3.67
N ILE A 6 2.76 5.28 4.62
CA ILE A 6 2.27 4.38 5.67
C ILE A 6 1.25 3.39 5.13
N HIS A 7 0.44 3.77 4.12
CA HIS A 7 -0.64 2.95 3.58
C HIS A 7 -0.34 2.31 2.23
N ALA A 8 0.67 2.77 1.50
CA ALA A 8 1.02 2.25 0.18
C ALA A 8 2.52 2.08 -0.05
N GLY A 9 3.35 2.35 0.98
CA GLY A 9 4.79 2.16 0.89
C GLY A 9 5.45 2.99 -0.20
N LEU A 10 4.94 4.17 -0.55
CA LEU A 10 5.61 5.01 -1.56
C LEU A 10 6.99 5.46 -1.09
N ARG A 11 7.95 5.56 -2.01
CA ARG A 11 9.24 6.23 -1.75
C ARG A 11 9.08 7.70 -2.04
N ILE A 12 9.11 8.57 -1.03
CA ILE A 12 8.82 9.99 -1.27
C ILE A 12 9.69 10.58 -2.39
N ARG A 13 11.02 10.46 -2.25
CA ARG A 13 11.98 11.15 -3.13
C ARG A 13 11.94 10.68 -4.59
N ALA A 14 11.43 9.48 -4.86
CA ALA A 14 11.44 8.90 -6.21
C ALA A 14 10.02 8.78 -6.79
N GLU A 15 9.08 8.31 -5.98
CA GLU A 15 7.74 7.93 -6.43
C GLU A 15 6.71 9.00 -6.08
N ALA A 16 6.65 9.45 -4.81
CA ALA A 16 5.57 10.36 -4.40
C ALA A 16 5.69 11.73 -5.06
N LEU A 17 6.89 12.32 -5.13
CA LEU A 17 7.07 13.65 -5.73
C LEU A 17 6.78 13.69 -7.24
N SER A 18 6.82 12.53 -7.91
CA SER A 18 6.58 12.40 -9.35
C SER A 18 5.18 11.88 -9.69
N LEU A 19 4.35 11.59 -8.68
CA LEU A 19 3.05 10.97 -8.85
C LEU A 19 2.05 11.93 -9.51
N GLY A 20 1.51 11.54 -10.66
CA GLY A 20 0.47 12.28 -11.36
C GLY A 20 -0.93 11.77 -11.03
N TRP A 21 -1.96 12.59 -11.24
CA TRP A 21 -3.35 12.12 -11.15
C TRP A 21 -3.71 11.00 -12.12
N PRO A 22 -3.13 10.92 -13.34
CA PRO A 22 -3.34 9.75 -14.22
C PRO A 22 -2.90 8.41 -13.59
N ASP A 23 -2.01 8.45 -12.60
CA ASP A 23 -1.53 7.26 -11.89
C ASP A 23 -2.44 6.83 -10.72
N VAL A 24 -3.49 7.63 -10.43
CA VAL A 24 -4.40 7.41 -9.31
C VAL A 24 -5.78 6.98 -9.82
N ASP A 25 -6.14 5.73 -9.57
CA ASP A 25 -7.51 5.27 -9.75
C ASP A 25 -8.27 5.33 -8.42
N LEU A 26 -9.30 6.18 -8.33
CA LEU A 26 -10.16 6.31 -7.15
C LEU A 26 -11.51 5.61 -7.29
N ARG A 27 -11.83 5.09 -8.48
CA ARG A 27 -13.15 4.51 -8.79
C ARG A 27 -13.29 3.10 -8.23
N GLY A 28 -12.17 2.38 -8.15
CA GLY A 28 -12.16 0.98 -7.78
C GLY A 28 -12.65 0.06 -8.90
N ARG A 29 -12.29 -1.21 -8.77
CA ARG A 29 -12.63 -2.29 -9.71
C ARG A 29 -12.50 -3.65 -9.00
N PRO A 30 -13.00 -4.76 -9.55
CA PRO A 30 -12.72 -6.09 -9.01
C PRO A 30 -11.21 -6.30 -8.79
N GLY A 31 -10.84 -6.76 -7.59
CA GLY A 31 -9.44 -6.87 -7.14
C GLY A 31 -8.86 -5.61 -6.48
N TYR A 32 -9.38 -4.42 -6.80
CA TYR A 32 -8.98 -3.13 -6.23
C TYR A 32 -10.22 -2.32 -5.81
N PRO A 33 -11.01 -2.77 -4.83
CA PRO A 33 -12.31 -2.17 -4.53
C PRO A 33 -12.23 -0.69 -4.12
N ASN A 34 -11.11 -0.27 -3.51
CA ASN A 34 -10.86 1.12 -3.15
C ASN A 34 -10.05 1.90 -4.20
N GLY A 35 -9.78 1.30 -5.36
CA GLY A 35 -8.87 1.85 -6.36
C GLY A 35 -7.40 1.47 -6.13
N SER A 36 -6.50 2.09 -6.89
CA SER A 36 -5.08 1.75 -6.90
C SER A 36 -4.19 2.94 -7.26
N LEU A 37 -2.94 2.87 -6.80
CA LEU A 37 -1.84 3.74 -7.24
C LEU A 37 -0.89 2.97 -8.14
N THR A 38 -0.55 3.53 -9.29
CA THR A 38 0.44 2.96 -10.20
C THR A 38 1.71 3.80 -10.18
N MET A 39 2.82 3.22 -9.71
CA MET A 39 4.12 3.87 -9.84
C MET A 39 4.72 3.43 -11.18
N GLN A 40 4.90 4.35 -12.13
CA GLN A 40 5.51 4.05 -13.41
C GLN A 40 7.02 3.82 -13.30
N ALA A 41 7.53 2.93 -14.13
CA ALA A 41 8.96 2.65 -14.30
C ALA A 41 9.80 3.91 -14.53
N ALA A 42 9.26 4.90 -15.25
CA ALA A 42 9.96 6.13 -15.63
C ALA A 42 10.48 6.96 -14.44
N TYR A 43 9.81 6.88 -13.29
CA TYR A 43 10.23 7.56 -12.06
C TYR A 43 10.43 6.61 -10.88
N ALA A 44 10.16 5.31 -11.05
CA ALA A 44 10.51 4.31 -10.06
C ALA A 44 12.04 4.15 -9.99
N LYS A 45 12.61 4.25 -8.77
CA LYS A 45 14.06 4.08 -8.52
C LYS A 45 14.65 2.79 -9.12
N ASN A 46 13.82 1.76 -9.29
CA ASN A 46 14.23 0.45 -9.76
C ASN A 46 13.88 0.19 -11.24
N GLY A 47 13.29 1.16 -11.95
CA GLY A 47 12.89 1.01 -13.35
C GLY A 47 11.76 0.01 -13.59
N THR A 48 11.01 -0.37 -12.54
CA THR A 48 9.90 -1.32 -12.64
C THR A 48 8.61 -0.65 -12.19
N SER A 49 7.57 -0.76 -13.02
CA SER A 49 6.24 -0.30 -12.63
C SER A 49 5.65 -1.23 -11.57
N ARG A 50 4.90 -0.67 -10.62
CA ARG A 50 4.17 -1.45 -9.63
C ARG A 50 2.85 -0.79 -9.30
N THR A 51 1.83 -1.60 -9.06
CA THR A 51 0.50 -1.15 -8.67
C THR A 51 0.26 -1.52 -7.21
N VAL A 52 -0.24 -0.58 -6.42
CA VAL A 52 -0.56 -0.79 -5.00
C VAL A 52 -2.06 -0.52 -4.79
N PRO A 53 -2.82 -1.50 -4.26
CA PRO A 53 -4.20 -1.27 -3.86
C PRO A 53 -4.32 -0.15 -2.82
N LEU A 54 -5.33 0.68 -2.96
CA LEU A 54 -5.62 1.72 -1.97
C LEU A 54 -6.29 1.11 -0.73
N THR A 55 -5.90 1.61 0.43
CA THR A 55 -6.75 1.51 1.63
C THR A 55 -7.87 2.53 1.53
N SER A 56 -8.99 2.30 2.22
CA SER A 56 -10.10 3.28 2.28
C SER A 56 -9.61 4.66 2.75
N VAL A 57 -8.78 4.69 3.80
CA VAL A 57 -8.17 5.91 4.36
C VAL A 57 -7.36 6.66 3.31
N LEU A 58 -6.50 5.97 2.56
CA LEU A 58 -5.67 6.62 1.55
C LEU A 58 -6.51 7.10 0.36
N ARG A 59 -7.51 6.31 -0.07
CA ARG A 59 -8.45 6.70 -1.12
C ARG A 59 -9.18 7.99 -0.76
N GLU A 60 -9.73 8.09 0.44
CA GLU A 60 -10.43 9.28 0.91
C GLU A 60 -9.52 10.51 0.99
N ALA A 61 -8.29 10.33 1.49
CA ALA A 61 -7.32 11.42 1.53
C ALA A 61 -6.95 11.92 0.13
N LEU A 62 -6.78 11.01 -0.84
CA LEU A 62 -6.51 11.37 -2.23
C LEU A 62 -7.71 12.00 -2.92
N ALA A 63 -8.94 11.55 -2.63
CA ALA A 63 -10.17 12.13 -3.16
C ALA A 63 -10.31 13.60 -2.73
N ARG A 64 -10.10 13.90 -1.44
CA ARG A 64 -10.11 15.29 -0.94
C ARG A 64 -9.04 16.16 -1.60
N LEU A 65 -7.84 15.60 -1.84
CA LEU A 65 -6.80 16.32 -2.57
C LEU A 65 -7.18 16.58 -4.03
N LYS A 66 -7.87 15.63 -4.67
CA LYS A 66 -8.31 15.73 -6.07
C LYS A 66 -9.36 16.82 -6.27
N GLU A 67 -10.28 16.99 -5.33
CA GLU A 67 -11.32 18.03 -5.35
C GLU A 67 -10.73 19.44 -5.46
N THR A 68 -9.59 19.67 -4.80
CA THR A 68 -8.90 20.96 -4.80
C THR A 68 -7.73 21.03 -5.79
N ALA A 69 -7.55 20.01 -6.64
CA ALA A 69 -6.38 19.90 -7.50
C ALA A 69 -6.47 20.87 -8.69
N THR A 70 -5.43 21.71 -8.85
CA THR A 70 -5.28 22.64 -9.97
C THR A 70 -4.11 22.27 -10.88
N SER A 71 -3.51 21.10 -10.69
CA SER A 71 -2.32 20.60 -11.39
C SER A 71 -2.48 19.12 -11.68
N ASP A 72 -1.78 18.62 -12.69
CA ASP A 72 -1.72 17.20 -13.05
C ASP A 72 -0.91 16.35 -12.04
N VAL A 73 -0.12 17.00 -11.18
CA VAL A 73 0.66 16.33 -10.11
C VAL A 73 -0.16 16.23 -8.83
N VAL A 74 -0.07 15.09 -8.13
CA VAL A 74 -0.84 14.83 -6.90
C VAL A 74 -0.39 15.72 -5.74
N PHE A 75 0.92 15.88 -5.57
CA PHE A 75 1.47 16.63 -4.44
C PHE A 75 2.12 17.94 -4.88
N VAL A 76 1.43 19.03 -4.61
CA VAL A 76 1.86 20.39 -4.93
C VAL A 76 2.21 21.18 -3.66
N GLY A 77 3.14 22.12 -3.80
CA GLY A 77 3.52 23.08 -2.79
C GLY A 77 2.69 24.36 -2.89
N ARG A 78 3.17 25.42 -2.23
CA ARG A 78 2.52 26.73 -2.27
C ARG A 78 2.44 27.24 -3.71
N GLY A 79 1.26 27.68 -4.14
CA GLY A 79 1.02 28.17 -5.50
C GLY A 79 0.89 27.09 -6.58
N GLY A 80 0.57 25.84 -6.21
CA GLY A 80 0.22 24.78 -7.17
C GLY A 80 1.39 24.16 -7.92
N ARG A 81 2.63 24.53 -7.58
CA ARG A 81 3.84 23.97 -8.20
C ARG A 81 4.16 22.58 -7.62
N PRO A 82 4.67 21.62 -8.41
CA PRO A 82 5.09 20.32 -7.90
C PRO A 82 6.08 20.45 -6.73
N LEU A 83 5.88 19.64 -5.68
CA LEU A 83 6.82 19.60 -4.57
C LEU A 83 8.15 19.00 -5.03
N ARG A 84 9.25 19.71 -4.77
CA ARG A 84 10.62 19.22 -5.06
C ARG A 84 11.31 18.62 -3.85
N SER A 85 10.88 19.04 -2.66
CA SER A 85 11.41 18.56 -1.39
C SER A 85 10.34 18.70 -0.33
N ILE A 86 10.41 17.78 0.62
CA ILE A 86 9.53 17.72 1.78
C ILE A 86 10.31 17.89 3.08
N ARG A 87 11.63 18.07 3.00
CA ARG A 87 12.53 18.05 4.15
C ARG A 87 12.03 19.01 5.24
N ASN A 88 11.85 20.28 4.89
CA ASN A 88 11.43 21.31 5.84
C ASN A 88 10.00 21.08 6.35
N ALA A 89 9.10 20.56 5.50
CA ALA A 89 7.72 20.25 5.89
C ALA A 89 7.64 19.03 6.81
N PHE A 90 8.55 18.07 6.64
CA PHE A 90 8.62 16.85 7.42
C PHE A 90 9.40 17.03 8.71
N GLU A 91 10.41 17.90 8.78
CA GLU A 91 11.15 18.17 10.04
C GLU A 91 10.20 18.64 11.15
N LEU A 92 9.18 19.44 10.82
CA LEU A 92 8.20 19.95 11.78
C LEU A 92 7.09 18.95 12.12
N ALA A 93 6.89 17.90 11.30
CA ALA A 93 5.74 17.01 11.46
C ALA A 93 5.88 16.06 12.67
N PRO A 94 7.02 15.35 12.88
CA PRO A 94 7.28 14.58 14.09
C PRO A 94 7.24 15.45 15.34
N GLU A 95 7.85 16.63 15.33
CA GLU A 95 7.88 17.54 16.47
C GLU A 95 6.46 17.94 16.91
N LYS A 96 5.61 18.35 15.97
CA LYS A 96 4.20 18.66 16.25
C LYS A 96 3.38 17.45 16.72
N ALA A 97 3.79 16.25 16.33
CA ALA A 97 3.16 15.01 16.76
C ALA A 97 3.72 14.48 18.09
N GLY A 98 4.65 15.19 18.75
CA GLY A 98 5.31 14.73 19.96
C GLY A 98 6.25 13.54 19.74
N LEU A 99 6.71 13.33 18.51
CA LEU A 99 7.61 12.25 18.12
C LEU A 99 9.06 12.75 18.07
N GLY A 100 10.00 11.85 18.35
CA GLY A 100 11.43 12.14 18.31
C GLY A 100 11.95 12.51 16.91
N LYS A 101 13.12 13.17 16.88
CA LYS A 101 13.79 13.63 15.64
C LYS A 101 14.26 12.48 14.73
N ASP A 102 14.27 11.25 15.24
CA ASP A 102 14.67 10.07 14.48
C ASP A 102 13.61 9.63 13.47
N VAL A 103 12.37 10.15 13.56
CA VAL A 103 11.32 9.88 12.58
C VAL A 103 11.73 10.52 11.25
N THR A 104 12.04 9.68 10.28
CA THR A 104 12.33 10.07 8.90
C THR A 104 11.30 9.48 7.94
N PRO A 105 11.18 10.00 6.70
CA PRO A 105 10.39 9.37 5.65
C PRO A 105 10.67 7.86 5.47
N HIS A 106 11.93 7.46 5.61
CA HIS A 106 12.30 6.06 5.50
C HIS A 106 11.63 5.20 6.58
N ILE A 107 11.49 5.70 7.80
CA ILE A 107 10.82 4.99 8.90
C ILE A 107 9.35 4.73 8.58
N LEU A 108 8.64 5.67 7.96
CA LEU A 108 7.23 5.47 7.61
C LEU A 108 7.03 4.27 6.68
N ARG A 109 7.97 4.07 5.75
CA ARG A 109 7.97 2.91 4.87
C ARG A 109 8.38 1.62 5.58
N HIS A 110 9.26 1.69 6.58
CA HIS A 110 9.53 0.56 7.48
C HIS A 110 8.28 0.19 8.29
N THR A 111 7.51 1.17 8.76
CA THR A 111 6.24 0.98 9.46
C THR A 111 5.21 0.27 8.57
N PHE A 112 5.11 0.65 7.29
CA PHE A 112 4.25 -0.05 6.33
C PHE A 112 4.59 -1.55 6.23
N ALA A 113 5.86 -1.90 6.03
CA ALA A 113 6.28 -3.30 5.94
C ALA A 113 6.07 -4.06 7.26
N SER A 114 6.38 -3.43 8.39
CA SER A 114 6.21 -4.02 9.72
C SER A 114 4.74 -4.33 9.99
N ARG A 115 3.83 -3.41 9.65
CA ARG A 115 2.38 -3.62 9.79
C ARG A 115 1.86 -4.76 8.93
N LEU A 116 2.32 -4.87 7.69
CA LEU A 116 1.96 -6.00 6.83
C LEU A 116 2.50 -7.34 7.39
N ALA A 117 3.74 -7.36 7.87
CA ALA A 117 4.32 -8.56 8.47
C ALA A 117 3.56 -8.98 9.75
N MET A 118 3.22 -8.03 10.62
CA MET A 118 2.39 -8.26 11.80
C MET A 118 0.98 -8.72 11.47
N ALA A 119 0.43 -8.29 10.34
CA ALA A 119 -0.85 -8.76 9.83
C ALA A 119 -0.77 -10.14 9.14
N GLY A 120 0.39 -10.81 9.17
CA GLY A 120 0.57 -12.12 8.57
C GLY A 120 0.57 -12.09 7.04
N VAL A 121 0.99 -10.99 6.42
CA VAL A 121 1.21 -10.94 4.96
C VAL A 121 2.57 -11.59 4.65
N ASP A 122 2.62 -12.39 3.58
CA ASP A 122 3.85 -13.06 3.18
C ASP A 122 4.91 -12.05 2.67
N LEU A 123 6.19 -12.41 2.83
CA LEU A 123 7.30 -11.51 2.50
C LEU A 123 7.36 -11.15 1.01
N ARG A 124 6.89 -12.02 0.12
CA ARG A 124 6.91 -11.75 -1.33
C ARG A 124 5.89 -10.68 -1.68
N THR A 125 4.68 -10.77 -1.13
CA THR A 125 3.66 -9.73 -1.27
C THR A 125 4.14 -8.41 -0.67
N ILE A 126 4.77 -8.41 0.52
CA ILE A 126 5.35 -7.19 1.12
C ILE A 126 6.43 -6.60 0.20
N GLN A 127 7.30 -7.45 -0.34
CA GLN A 127 8.36 -7.04 -1.27
C GLN A 127 7.78 -6.32 -2.48
N GLU A 128 6.75 -6.88 -3.12
CA GLU A 128 6.10 -6.33 -4.31
C GLU A 128 5.33 -5.04 -4.00
N LEU A 129 4.53 -5.05 -2.94
CA LEU A 129 3.76 -3.89 -2.49
C LEU A 129 4.62 -2.71 -2.03
N GLY A 130 5.86 -2.95 -1.60
CA GLY A 130 6.83 -1.88 -1.43
C GLY A 130 7.77 -1.69 -2.62
N GLY A 131 7.86 -2.62 -3.56
CA GLY A 131 8.83 -2.57 -4.65
C GLY A 131 10.28 -2.69 -4.17
N TRP A 132 10.55 -3.45 -3.11
CA TRP A 132 11.93 -3.77 -2.71
C TRP A 132 12.61 -4.66 -3.76
N LYS A 133 13.88 -4.38 -4.06
CA LYS A 133 14.60 -5.04 -5.16
C LYS A 133 14.81 -6.54 -4.90
N THR A 134 14.98 -6.93 -3.65
CA THR A 134 15.27 -8.31 -3.24
C THR A 134 14.45 -8.66 -2.01
N LEU A 135 14.21 -9.96 -1.84
CA LEU A 135 13.52 -10.49 -0.66
C LEU A 135 14.33 -10.26 0.62
N ALA A 136 15.66 -10.32 0.54
CA ALA A 136 16.58 -10.03 1.66
C ALA A 136 16.33 -8.65 2.31
N LEU A 137 15.85 -7.65 1.55
CA LEU A 137 15.55 -6.33 2.10
C LEU A 137 14.29 -6.31 3.00
N VAL A 138 13.40 -7.30 2.85
CA VAL A 138 12.17 -7.44 3.64
C VAL A 138 12.25 -8.57 4.67
N GLU A 139 13.22 -9.48 4.58
CA GLU A 139 13.46 -10.52 5.59
C GLU A 139 13.60 -9.99 7.00
N ARG A 140 14.08 -8.74 7.16
CA ARG A 140 14.19 -8.08 8.46
C ARG A 140 12.85 -7.93 9.19
N TYR A 141 11.71 -8.05 8.53
CA TYR A 141 10.38 -8.01 9.18
C TYR A 141 9.79 -9.39 9.43
N SER A 142 10.43 -10.47 8.96
CA SER A 142 9.91 -11.84 9.09
C SER A 142 9.61 -12.26 10.53
N HIS A 143 10.45 -11.82 11.48
CA HIS A 143 10.30 -12.10 12.91
C HIS A 143 9.03 -11.47 13.52
N LEU A 144 8.42 -10.49 12.85
CA LEU A 144 7.18 -9.84 13.30
C LEU A 144 5.91 -10.64 12.95
N SER A 145 6.07 -11.88 12.47
CA SER A 145 5.00 -12.75 11.99
C SER A 145 4.92 -14.03 12.85
N PRO A 146 4.48 -13.96 14.12
CA PRO A 146 4.68 -15.03 15.09
C PRO A 146 3.79 -16.26 14.83
N SER A 147 2.61 -16.07 14.24
CA SER A 147 1.56 -17.09 14.08
C SER A 147 1.41 -17.64 12.66
N HIS A 148 2.17 -17.13 11.68
CA HIS A 148 1.90 -17.34 10.26
C HIS A 148 2.01 -18.81 9.82
N LYS A 149 2.90 -19.60 10.42
CA LYS A 149 3.06 -21.02 10.05
C LYS A 149 1.83 -21.86 10.40
N ALA A 150 1.30 -21.68 11.61
CA ALA A 150 0.10 -22.42 12.05
C ALA A 150 -1.13 -21.97 11.25
N GLU A 151 -1.29 -20.65 11.05
CA GLU A 151 -2.40 -20.12 10.26
C GLU A 151 -2.34 -20.57 8.79
N ALA A 152 -1.14 -20.65 8.20
CA ALA A 152 -0.94 -21.11 6.83
C ALA A 152 -1.39 -22.57 6.63
N ILE A 153 -1.06 -23.45 7.58
CA ILE A 153 -1.53 -24.84 7.53
C ILE A 153 -3.06 -24.90 7.73
N GLU A 154 -3.61 -24.11 8.66
CA GLU A 154 -5.05 -24.07 8.91
C GLU A 154 -5.86 -23.53 7.71
N ARG A 155 -5.26 -22.70 6.85
CA ARG A 155 -5.92 -22.26 5.59
C ARG A 155 -6.26 -23.43 4.67
N ILE A 156 -5.44 -24.49 4.64
CA ILE A 156 -5.71 -25.69 3.84
C ILE A 156 -7.00 -26.38 4.27
N ALA A 157 -7.27 -26.44 5.58
CA ALA A 157 -8.49 -27.01 6.13
C ALA A 157 -9.72 -26.16 5.75
N ARG A 158 -9.63 -24.83 5.88
CA ARG A 158 -10.71 -23.90 5.51
C ARG A 158 -11.08 -23.96 4.04
N GLU A 159 -10.10 -24.03 3.14
CA GLU A 159 -10.35 -24.19 1.70
C GLU A 159 -11.08 -25.49 1.38
N SER A 160 -10.67 -26.59 2.02
CA SER A 160 -11.29 -27.92 1.85
C SER A 160 -12.76 -27.93 2.30
N GLN A 161 -13.09 -27.21 3.37
CA GLN A 161 -14.46 -27.04 3.86
C GLN A 161 -15.32 -26.21 2.92
N HIS A 162 -14.77 -25.11 2.37
CA HIS A 162 -15.51 -24.22 1.46
C HIS A 162 -15.89 -24.91 0.14
N VAL A 163 -14.97 -25.71 -0.43
CA VAL A 163 -15.25 -26.52 -1.63
C VAL A 163 -16.35 -27.55 -1.37
N SER A 164 -16.33 -28.20 -0.20
CA SER A 164 -17.33 -29.20 0.19
C SER A 164 -18.72 -28.56 0.33
N GLN A 165 -18.80 -27.36 0.91
CA GLN A 165 -20.04 -26.62 1.13
C GLN A 165 -20.63 -26.04 -0.17
N GLN A 166 -19.79 -25.60 -1.12
CA GLN A 166 -20.25 -25.18 -2.45
C GLN A 166 -20.82 -26.37 -3.26
N ARG A 167 -20.21 -27.55 -3.13
CA ARG A 167 -20.69 -28.77 -3.83
C ARG A 167 -22.02 -29.26 -3.29
N SER A 168 -22.30 -29.16 -1.98
CA SER A 168 -23.60 -29.53 -1.42
C SER A 168 -24.71 -28.58 -1.88
N LEU A 169 -24.47 -27.27 -1.88
CA LEU A 169 -25.43 -26.25 -2.35
C LEU A 169 -25.77 -26.38 -3.85
N GLN A 170 -24.80 -26.79 -4.68
CA GLN A 170 -25.03 -27.07 -6.10
C GLN A 170 -25.86 -28.34 -6.35
N ARG A 171 -25.74 -29.36 -5.48
CA ARG A 171 -26.54 -30.59 -5.59
C ARG A 171 -28.00 -30.36 -5.18
N GLU A 172 -28.24 -29.57 -4.14
CA GLU A 172 -29.59 -29.22 -3.68
C GLU A 172 -30.36 -28.34 -4.68
N THR A 173 -29.66 -27.49 -5.42
CA THR A 173 -30.28 -26.62 -6.45
C THR A 173 -30.52 -27.35 -7.78
N SER A 174 -29.72 -28.39 -8.09
CA SER A 174 -29.90 -29.21 -9.29
C SER A 174 -30.98 -30.30 -9.15
N GLY A 175 -31.33 -30.71 -7.93
CA GLY A 175 -32.34 -31.75 -7.66
C GLY A 175 -33.80 -31.26 -7.59
N ARG A 176 -34.06 -29.98 -7.90
CA ARG A 176 -35.38 -29.33 -7.81
C ARG A 176 -36.05 -29.07 -9.18
N LYS A 177 -35.57 -29.71 -10.24
CA LYS A 177 -36.21 -29.76 -11.57
C LYS A 177 -36.67 -31.18 -11.84
#